data_AF-A0A1I1XAJ7-F1
#
_entry.id   AF-A0A1I1XAJ7-F1
#
_cell.length_a   1.000
_cell.length_b   1.000
_cell.length_c   1.000
_cell.angle_alpha   90.00
_cell.angle_beta   90.00
_cell.angle_gamma   90.00
#
_symmetry.space_group_name_H-M   'P 1'
#
loop_
_entity.id
_entity.type
_entity.pdbx_description
1 polymer ?
#
loop_
_entity_poly.entity_id
_entity_poly.type
_entity_poly.pdbx_seq_one_letter_code
_entity_poly.pdbx_strand_id
1 'polypeptide(L)' 'MPSTPRKPASDEPEVTQENDVPLDGTDPDGEAMMKEVRNDRLEVPPGEEEKDEGKKQQQQQ' A
#
# COMPACT_ATOMS: atom_id res chain seq x y z
N MET A 1 -10.01 51.83 -26.20
CA MET A 1 -10.41 50.43 -26.46
C MET A 1 -9.63 49.53 -25.51
N PRO A 2 -10.25 48.86 -24.53
CA PRO A 2 -9.50 47.96 -23.66
C PRO A 2 -9.19 46.66 -24.43
N SER A 3 -7.91 46.38 -24.63
CA SER A 3 -7.44 45.12 -25.20
C SER A 3 -7.49 44.05 -24.11
N THR A 4 -8.35 43.04 -24.28
CA THR A 4 -8.41 41.89 -23.38
C THR A 4 -7.25 40.93 -23.68
N PRO A 5 -6.39 40.58 -22.71
CA PRO A 5 -5.29 39.65 -22.96
C PRO A 5 -5.86 38.24 -23.20
N ARG A 6 -5.52 37.63 -24.34
CA ARG A 6 -5.84 36.23 -24.65
C ARG A 6 -4.90 35.32 -23.84
N LYS A 7 -5.46 34.37 -23.09
CA LYS A 7 -4.67 33.35 -22.38
C LYS A 7 -3.94 32.46 -23.40
N PRO A 8 -2.63 32.19 -23.22
CA PRO A 8 -1.94 31.20 -24.05
C PRO A 8 -2.51 29.79 -23.77
N ALA A 9 -2.64 28.98 -24.82
CA ALA A 9 -2.85 27.55 -24.67
C ALA A 9 -1.57 26.97 -24.10
N SER A 10 -1.61 26.49 -22.85
CA SER A 10 -0.43 25.92 -22.20
C SER A 10 -0.28 24.48 -22.69
N ASP A 11 0.78 24.20 -23.45
CA ASP A 11 1.21 22.84 -23.82
C ASP A 11 1.93 22.12 -22.66
N GLU A 12 2.01 22.74 -21.48
CA GLU A 12 2.65 22.16 -20.30
C GLU A 12 1.67 21.26 -19.52
N PRO A 13 2.05 20.01 -19.19
CA PRO A 13 1.19 19.13 -18.40
C PRO A 13 0.99 19.67 -16.99
N GLU A 14 -0.24 19.59 -16.50
CA GLU A 14 -0.56 19.92 -15.12
C GLU A 14 0.19 18.95 -14.19
N VAL A 15 0.98 19.50 -13.26
CA VAL A 15 1.63 18.70 -12.21
C VAL A 15 0.57 18.31 -11.19
N THR A 16 0.25 17.02 -11.11
CA THR A 16 -0.62 16.47 -10.06
C THR A 16 0.20 16.18 -8.81
N GLN A 17 -0.33 16.48 -7.62
CA GLN A 17 0.25 15.96 -6.38
C GLN A 17 0.08 14.44 -6.32
N GLU A 18 1.13 13.76 -5.86
CA GLU A 18 1.08 12.33 -5.54
C GLU A 18 0.18 12.09 -4.31
N ASN A 19 -0.26 10.85 -4.13
CA ASN A 19 -1.02 10.47 -2.94
C ASN A 19 -0.14 10.59 -1.68
N ASP A 20 -0.68 11.19 -0.62
CA ASP A 20 0.04 11.34 0.64
C ASP A 20 0.43 9.98 1.22
N VAL A 21 1.72 9.82 1.54
CA VAL A 21 2.23 8.67 2.29
C VAL A 21 1.76 8.79 3.75
N PRO A 22 1.29 7.69 4.39
CA PRO A 22 0.90 7.71 5.79
C PRO A 22 2.03 8.25 6.69
N LEU A 23 1.74 9.31 7.45
CA LEU A 23 2.71 9.96 8.34
C LEU A 23 3.03 9.15 9.61
N ASP A 24 2.21 8.15 9.90
CA ASP A 24 2.43 7.19 10.99
C ASP A 24 3.52 6.16 10.65
N GLY A 25 4.07 6.21 9.43
CA GLY A 25 5.10 5.29 8.95
C GLY A 25 4.54 3.93 8.55
N THR A 26 3.22 3.79 8.42
CA THR A 26 2.61 2.57 7.89
C THR A 26 2.72 2.51 6.36
N ASP A 27 2.85 1.30 5.83
CA ASP A 27 2.87 1.04 4.39
C ASP A 27 1.94 -0.14 4.10
N PRO A 28 0.61 0.10 3.98
CA PRO A 28 -0.35 -0.97 3.80
C PRO A 28 -0.17 -1.73 2.47
N ASP A 29 0.33 -1.04 1.44
CA ASP A 29 0.63 -1.66 0.15
C ASP A 29 1.87 -2.56 0.26
N GLY A 30 2.91 -2.08 0.94
CA GLY A 30 4.10 -2.88 1.26
C GLY A 30 3.77 -4.12 2.08
N GLU A 31 2.94 -3.98 3.11
CA GLU A 31 2.46 -5.11 3.93
C GLU A 31 1.68 -6.14 3.09
N ALA A 32 0.85 -5.69 2.14
CA ALA A 32 0.13 -6.58 1.24
C ALA A 32 1.09 -7.37 0.35
N MET A 33 2.11 -6.73 -0.21
CA MET A 33 3.13 -7.40 -1.02
C MET A 33 3.92 -8.45 -0.23
N MET A 34 4.21 -8.20 1.05
CA MET A 34 4.92 -9.16 1.91
C MET A 34 4.12 -10.46 2.12
N LYS A 35 2.80 -10.39 2.19
CA LYS A 35 1.92 -11.58 2.34
C LYS A 35 1.94 -12.47 1.09
N GLU A 36 2.27 -11.93 -0.07
CA GLU A 36 2.35 -12.70 -1.32
C GLU A 36 3.66 -13.49 -1.45
N VAL A 37 4.68 -13.17 -0.64
CA VAL A 37 5.99 -13.83 -0.69
C VAL A 37 5.91 -15.24 -0.12
N ARG A 38 5.77 -16.23 -1.00
CA ARG A 38 5.68 -17.64 -0.61
C ARG A 38 7.05 -18.28 -0.40
N ASN A 39 7.15 -19.12 0.62
CA ASN A 39 8.31 -19.98 0.88
C ASN A 39 7.84 -21.39 1.20
N ASP A 40 8.14 -22.33 0.29
CA ASP A 40 7.69 -23.72 0.37
C ASP A 40 8.32 -24.51 1.53
N ARG A 41 9.34 -23.94 2.19
CA ARG A 41 9.98 -24.54 3.37
C ARG A 41 9.31 -24.14 4.69
N LEU A 42 8.39 -23.19 4.66
CA LEU A 42 7.65 -22.80 5.87
C LEU A 42 6.52 -23.79 6.13
N GLU A 43 6.36 -24.16 7.41
CA GLU A 43 5.24 -25.01 7.86
C GLU A 43 3.89 -24.28 7.78
N VAL A 44 3.92 -22.96 7.98
CA VAL A 44 2.73 -22.10 7.93
C VAL A 44 2.88 -21.12 6.76
N PRO A 45 1.88 -21.05 5.86
CA PRO A 45 1.88 -20.06 4.78
C PRO A 45 1.86 -18.63 5.33
N PRO A 46 2.48 -17.67 4.62
CA PRO A 46 2.41 -16.25 4.98
C PRO A 46 0.96 -15.78 5.11
N GLY A 47 0.63 -15.09 6.20
CA GLY A 47 -0.70 -14.55 6.47
C GLY A 47 -1.69 -15.52 7.13
N GLU A 48 -1.26 -16.74 7.48
CA GLU A 48 -2.06 -17.73 8.23
C GLU A 48 -1.56 -17.98 9.66
N GLU A 49 -0.57 -17.22 10.13
CA GLU A 49 0.10 -17.41 11.43
C GLU A 49 -0.88 -17.31 12.60
N GLU A 50 -1.77 -16.33 12.57
CA GLU A 50 -2.76 -16.07 13.63
C GLU A 50 -3.75 -17.24 13.82
N LYS A 51 -4.04 -17.98 12.73
CA LYS A 51 -4.90 -19.18 12.76
C LYS A 51 -4.18 -20.40 13.31
N ASP A 52 -2.86 -20.47 13.15
CA ASP A 52 -2.03 -21.56 13.66
C ASP A 52 -1.78 -21.41 15.17
N GLU A 53 -1.55 -20.17 15.65
CA GLU A 53 -1.36 -19.88 17.08
C GLU A 53 -2.59 -20.27 17.93
N GLY A 54 -3.80 -19.98 17.45
CA GLY A 54 -5.04 -20.37 18.11
C GLY A 54 -5.22 -21.89 18.25
N LYS A 55 -4.68 -22.68 17.31
CA LYS A 55 -4.70 -24.15 17.37
C LYS A 55 -3.66 -24.70 18.35
N LYS A 56 -2.48 -24.10 18.41
CA LYS A 56 -1.41 -24.50 19.35
C LYS A 56 -1.78 -24.24 20.81
N GLN A 57 -2.56 -23.20 21.10
CA GLN A 57 -3.04 -22.91 22.46
C GLN A 57 -4.17 -23.84 22.93
N GLN A 58 -5.01 -24.33 22.00
CA GLN A 58 -6.08 -25.30 22.33
C GLN A 58 -5.58 -26.72 22.56
N GLN A 59 -4.44 -27.10 21.99
CA GLN A 59 -3.84 -28.43 22.17
C GLN A 59 -2.97 -28.55 23.43
N GLN A 60 -2.71 -27.45 24.13
CA GLN A 60 -1.91 -27.42 25.37
C GLN A 60 -2.77 -27.33 26.65
N GLN A 61 -4.09 -27.56 26.55
CA GLN A 61 -5.02 -27.61 27.68
C GLN A 61 -5.68 -28.99 27.79
#